data_AF-A0A849RDT7-F1
#
_entry.id   AF-A0A849RDT7-F1
#
_cell.length_a   1.000
_cell.length_b   1.000
_cell.length_c   1.000
_cell.angle_alpha   90.00
_cell.angle_beta   90.00
_cell.angle_gamma   90.00
#
_symmetry.space_group_name_H-M   'P 1'
#
loop_
_entity.id
_entity.type
_entity.pdbx_description
1 polymer ?
#
loop_
_entity_poly.entity_id
_entity_poly.type
_entity_poly.pdbx_seq_one_letter_code
_entity_poly.pdbx_strand_id
1 'polypeptide(L)'
;MQEILRLRFIDRDKAFTQTLTSIKNEMNARGMFHSGATVKRGHDELVKELAESRRTILTTISEDINISRPSKVDKTLPDNAVEWLKNRKLFLESFYLEQMNVIVTSLQNKTMLEPYMNLSAEIELNEHELRRELSLEIQRYINSRGTTLYDRIKNQFLDRPLVVISVITIATVTAILSFLALVRAGS
;
A
#
# COMPACT_ATOMS: atom_id res chain seq x y z
N MET A 1 3.88 7.46 -6.33
CA MET A 1 3.54 6.20 -5.62
C MET A 1 4.54 5.05 -5.81
N GLN A 2 4.63 4.40 -6.99
CA GLN A 2 5.41 3.15 -7.16
C GLN A 2 6.90 3.30 -6.80
N GLU A 3 7.54 4.40 -7.21
CA GLU A 3 8.95 4.66 -6.89
C GLU A 3 9.18 4.85 -5.39
N ILE A 4 8.26 5.53 -4.69
CA ILE A 4 8.33 5.70 -3.23
C ILE A 4 8.20 4.34 -2.54
N LEU A 5 7.27 3.51 -3.00
CA LEU A 5 7.08 2.17 -2.47
C LEU A 5 8.33 1.30 -2.68
N ARG A 6 8.96 1.40 -3.86
CA ARG A 6 10.23 0.73 -4.19
C ARG A 6 11.34 1.13 -3.23
N LEU A 7 11.52 2.44 -2.98
CA LEU A 7 12.54 2.93 -2.05
C LEU A 7 12.29 2.44 -0.63
N ARG A 8 11.02 2.48 -0.16
CA ARG A 8 10.65 1.97 1.16
C ARG A 8 10.95 0.47 1.27
N PHE A 9 10.63 -0.32 0.25
CA PHE A 9 10.95 -1.76 0.25
C PHE A 9 12.46 -2.01 0.27
N ILE A 10 13.28 -1.23 -0.41
CA ILE A 10 14.74 -1.35 -0.34
C ILE A 10 15.25 -1.18 1.10
N ASP A 11 14.73 -0.21 1.83
CA ASP A 11 15.15 0.01 3.22
C ASP A 11 14.67 -1.11 4.14
N ARG A 12 13.47 -1.64 3.89
CA ARG A 12 12.97 -2.84 4.58
C ARG A 12 13.80 -4.08 4.28
N ASP A 13 14.24 -4.27 3.03
CA ASP A 13 15.09 -5.40 2.63
C ASP A 13 16.41 -5.40 3.38
N LYS A 14 17.02 -4.21 3.56
CA LYS A 14 18.22 -4.05 4.38
C LYS A 14 17.95 -4.43 5.83
N ALA A 15 16.87 -3.92 6.41
CA ALA A 15 16.49 -4.22 7.80
C ALA A 15 16.22 -5.73 7.99
N PHE A 16 15.47 -6.35 7.08
CA PHE A 16 15.17 -7.77 7.13
C PHE A 16 16.43 -8.63 7.00
N THR A 17 17.35 -8.26 6.10
CA THR A 17 18.67 -8.91 5.97
C THR A 17 19.46 -8.86 7.28
N GLN A 18 19.49 -7.70 7.93
CA GLN A 18 20.16 -7.52 9.22
C GLN A 18 19.51 -8.39 10.31
N THR A 19 18.18 -8.43 10.36
CA THR A 19 17.43 -9.29 11.30
C THR A 19 17.74 -10.76 11.10
N LEU A 20 17.71 -11.27 9.86
CA LEU A 20 18.04 -12.67 9.57
C LEU A 20 19.50 -12.99 9.92
N THR A 21 20.41 -12.06 9.67
CA THR A 21 21.82 -12.20 10.05
C THR A 21 21.99 -12.26 11.58
N SER A 22 21.28 -11.39 12.30
CA SER A 22 21.27 -11.37 13.76
C SER A 22 20.75 -12.69 14.32
N ILE A 23 19.65 -13.22 13.78
CA ILE A 23 19.09 -14.53 14.17
C ILE A 23 20.13 -15.63 13.95
N LYS A 24 20.77 -15.67 12.77
CA LYS A 24 21.80 -16.66 12.46
C LYS A 24 22.94 -16.61 13.47
N ASN A 25 23.43 -15.43 13.81
CA ASN A 25 24.50 -15.23 14.79
C ASN A 25 24.08 -15.65 16.21
N GLU A 26 22.88 -15.25 16.65
CA GLU A 26 22.33 -15.60 17.97
C GLU A 26 22.14 -17.11 18.11
N MET A 27 21.57 -17.75 17.08
CA MET A 27 21.33 -19.20 17.09
C MET A 27 22.64 -19.97 17.00
N ASN A 28 23.63 -19.47 16.27
CA ASN A 28 24.97 -20.05 16.24
C ASN A 28 25.69 -19.95 17.59
N ALA A 29 25.61 -18.81 18.27
CA ALA A 29 26.15 -18.65 19.62
C ALA A 29 25.53 -19.62 20.64
N ARG A 30 24.31 -20.09 20.39
CA ARG A 30 23.61 -21.10 21.21
C ARG A 30 23.84 -22.54 20.74
N GLY A 31 24.67 -22.77 19.72
CA GLY A 31 24.89 -24.10 19.13
C GLY A 31 23.68 -24.66 18.39
N MET A 32 22.69 -23.83 18.07
CA MET A 32 21.44 -24.20 17.42
C MET A 32 21.37 -23.81 15.94
N PHE A 33 22.50 -23.40 15.34
CA PHE A 33 22.51 -22.90 13.96
C PHE A 33 21.82 -23.86 12.98
N HIS A 34 22.19 -25.14 13.02
CA HIS A 34 21.63 -26.22 12.20
C HIS A 34 20.39 -26.86 12.85
N SER A 35 19.42 -26.06 13.27
CA SER A 35 18.21 -26.56 13.93
C SER A 35 16.93 -26.05 13.27
N GLY A 36 15.85 -26.83 13.39
CA GLY A 36 14.51 -26.38 13.00
C GLY A 36 14.04 -25.15 13.79
N ALA A 37 14.59 -24.91 14.99
CA ALA A 37 14.29 -23.71 15.77
C ALA A 37 14.80 -22.43 15.07
N THR A 38 15.95 -22.49 14.40
CA THR A 38 16.48 -21.36 13.62
C THR A 38 15.59 -21.04 12.43
N VAL A 39 15.15 -22.08 11.71
CA VAL A 39 14.22 -21.94 10.58
C VAL A 39 12.90 -21.35 11.06
N LYS A 40 12.31 -21.90 12.13
CA LYS A 40 11.07 -21.36 12.71
C LYS A 40 11.21 -19.89 13.07
N ARG A 41 12.27 -19.51 13.78
CA ARG A 41 12.48 -18.12 14.21
C ARG A 41 12.69 -17.17 13.02
N GLY A 42 13.39 -17.63 11.99
CA GLY A 42 13.52 -16.88 10.74
C GLY A 42 12.18 -16.69 10.04
N HIS A 43 11.34 -17.73 10.01
CA HIS A 43 9.99 -17.67 9.47
C HIS A 43 9.09 -16.71 10.27
N ASP A 44 9.17 -16.71 11.61
CA ASP A 44 8.41 -15.76 12.44
C ASP A 44 8.73 -14.31 12.06
N GLU A 45 9.98 -14.00 11.73
CA GLU A 45 10.37 -12.67 11.22
C GLU A 45 9.93 -12.43 9.77
N LEU A 46 9.92 -13.46 8.92
CA LEU A 46 9.36 -13.38 7.57
C LEU A 46 7.87 -13.01 7.61
N VAL A 47 7.09 -13.63 8.50
CA VAL A 47 5.67 -13.32 8.72
C VAL A 47 5.48 -11.86 9.15
N LYS A 48 6.30 -11.39 10.10
CA LYS A 48 6.28 -9.98 10.54
C LYS A 48 6.63 -9.03 9.39
N GLU A 49 7.64 -9.35 8.59
CA GLU A 49 8.07 -8.54 7.45
C GLU A 49 6.97 -8.41 6.38
N LEU A 50 6.18 -9.45 6.15
CA LEU A 50 5.01 -9.39 5.26
C LEU A 50 3.93 -8.44 5.81
N ALA A 51 3.59 -8.55 7.10
CA ALA A 51 2.60 -7.68 7.73
C ALA A 51 3.05 -6.21 7.73
N GLU A 52 4.33 -5.96 7.94
CA GLU A 52 4.91 -4.64 7.86
C GLU A 52 5.02 -4.10 6.41
N SER A 53 5.24 -4.98 5.44
CA SER A 53 5.14 -4.61 4.01
C SER A 53 3.73 -4.15 3.65
N ARG A 54 2.69 -4.82 4.18
CA ARG A 54 1.29 -4.38 4.04
C ARG A 54 1.08 -2.96 4.60
N ARG A 55 1.55 -2.70 5.82
CA ARG A 55 1.48 -1.37 6.45
C ARG A 55 2.18 -0.30 5.61
N THR A 56 3.32 -0.66 5.02
CA THR A 56 4.10 0.22 4.13
C THR A 56 3.32 0.57 2.87
N ILE A 57 2.64 -0.40 2.24
CA ILE A 57 1.75 -0.18 1.10
C ILE A 57 0.62 0.77 1.49
N LEU A 58 -0.11 0.46 2.57
CA LEU A 58 -1.23 1.28 3.05
C LEU A 58 -0.81 2.73 3.32
N THR A 59 0.29 2.90 4.05
CA THR A 59 0.80 4.23 4.42
C THR A 59 1.19 5.02 3.18
N THR A 60 1.87 4.38 2.22
CA THR A 60 2.27 5.02 0.96
C THR A 60 1.06 5.47 0.14
N ILE A 61 0.01 4.64 0.09
CA ILE A 61 -1.23 5.00 -0.61
C ILE A 61 -1.97 6.13 0.12
N SER A 62 -2.09 6.08 1.45
CA SER A 62 -2.73 7.14 2.24
C SER A 62 -2.01 8.49 2.05
N GLU A 63 -0.68 8.50 2.13
CA GLU A 63 0.12 9.69 1.85
C GLU A 63 -0.12 10.22 0.42
N ASP A 64 -0.09 9.34 -0.59
CA ASP A 64 -0.29 9.74 -1.99
C ASP A 64 -1.68 10.33 -2.22
N ILE A 65 -2.73 9.74 -1.62
CA ILE A 65 -4.10 10.28 -1.67
C ILE A 65 -4.17 11.66 -1.00
N ASN A 66 -3.55 11.82 0.17
CA ASN A 66 -3.59 13.07 0.94
C ASN A 66 -2.79 14.20 0.26
N ILE A 67 -1.68 13.88 -0.40
CA ILE A 67 -0.83 14.84 -1.12
C ILE A 67 -1.46 15.20 -2.47
N SER A 68 -1.80 14.21 -3.29
CA SER A 68 -2.32 14.44 -4.64
C SER A 68 -3.76 14.94 -4.66
N ARG A 69 -4.51 14.71 -3.58
CA ARG A 69 -5.91 15.12 -3.38
C ARG A 69 -6.76 14.83 -4.63
N PRO A 70 -6.79 13.59 -5.13
CA PRO A 70 -7.40 13.27 -6.41
C PRO A 70 -8.91 13.51 -6.34
N SER A 71 -9.53 14.02 -7.42
CA SER A 71 -10.98 14.28 -7.47
C SER A 71 -11.81 13.01 -7.29
N LYS A 72 -11.27 11.86 -7.74
CA LYS A 72 -11.79 10.51 -7.53
C LYS A 72 -10.62 9.58 -7.27
N VAL A 73 -10.80 8.62 -6.35
CA VAL A 73 -9.83 7.53 -6.15
C VAL A 73 -10.09 6.46 -7.21
N ASP A 74 -9.02 5.90 -7.76
CA ASP A 74 -9.09 4.81 -8.73
C ASP A 74 -9.71 3.56 -8.08
N LYS A 75 -10.70 2.96 -8.76
CA LYS A 75 -11.39 1.76 -8.30
C LYS A 75 -10.48 0.53 -8.33
N THR A 76 -9.46 0.52 -9.18
CA THR A 76 -8.50 -0.59 -9.30
C THR A 76 -7.41 -0.55 -8.23
N LEU A 77 -7.31 0.55 -7.47
CA LEU A 77 -6.28 0.74 -6.46
C LEU A 77 -6.20 -0.37 -5.41
N PRO A 78 -7.31 -0.90 -4.86
CA PRO A 78 -7.25 -2.03 -3.93
C PRO A 78 -6.70 -3.31 -4.55
N ASP A 79 -7.04 -3.60 -5.81
CA ASP A 79 -6.53 -4.77 -6.50
C ASP A 79 -5.04 -4.62 -6.81
N ASN A 80 -4.62 -3.44 -7.25
CA ASN A 80 -3.21 -3.12 -7.46
C ASN A 80 -2.40 -3.24 -6.16
N ALA A 81 -2.95 -2.77 -5.03
CA ALA A 81 -2.29 -2.85 -3.73
C ALA A 81 -2.11 -4.31 -3.27
N VAL A 82 -3.12 -5.16 -3.50
CA VAL A 82 -3.03 -6.60 -3.24
C VAL A 82 -2.00 -7.25 -4.17
N GLU A 83 -1.97 -6.88 -5.43
CA GLU A 83 -0.98 -7.39 -6.38
C GLU A 83 0.45 -6.99 -5.97
N TRP A 84 0.66 -5.78 -5.48
CA TRP A 84 1.96 -5.38 -4.92
C TRP A 84 2.35 -6.21 -3.69
N LEU A 85 1.39 -6.52 -2.82
CA LEU A 85 1.63 -7.38 -1.65
C LEU A 85 1.96 -8.83 -2.06
N LYS A 86 1.28 -9.38 -3.06
CA LYS A 86 1.56 -10.72 -3.61
C LYS A 86 2.96 -10.79 -4.21
N ASN A 87 3.33 -9.81 -5.04
CA ASN A 87 4.67 -9.73 -5.61
C ASN A 87 5.74 -9.61 -4.51
N ARG A 88 5.44 -8.84 -3.45
CA ARG A 88 6.31 -8.72 -2.29
C ARG A 88 6.46 -10.04 -1.53
N LYS A 89 5.37 -10.80 -1.33
CA LYS A 89 5.40 -12.13 -0.72
C LYS A 89 6.34 -13.07 -1.48
N LEU A 90 6.22 -13.14 -2.80
CA LEU A 90 7.08 -13.99 -3.64
C LEU A 90 8.57 -13.62 -3.50
N PHE A 91 8.87 -12.33 -3.49
CA PHE A 91 10.23 -11.84 -3.26
C PHE A 91 10.75 -12.25 -1.87
N LEU A 92 9.97 -11.99 -0.82
CA LEU A 92 10.35 -12.28 0.56
C LEU A 92 10.57 -13.78 0.80
N GLU A 93 9.68 -14.64 0.28
CA GLU A 93 9.83 -16.10 0.32
C GLU A 93 11.12 -16.55 -0.36
N SER A 94 11.36 -16.08 -1.58
CA SER A 94 12.56 -16.45 -2.36
C SER A 94 13.84 -16.04 -1.63
N PHE A 95 13.88 -14.79 -1.14
CA PHE A 95 15.02 -14.26 -0.40
C PHE A 95 15.26 -15.02 0.92
N TYR A 96 14.20 -15.29 1.67
CA TYR A 96 14.30 -16.05 2.91
C TYR A 96 14.85 -17.47 2.69
N LEU A 97 14.34 -18.17 1.68
CA LEU A 97 14.79 -19.51 1.33
C LEU A 97 16.27 -19.53 0.94
N GLU A 98 16.72 -18.53 0.17
CA GLU A 98 18.13 -18.36 -0.16
C GLU A 98 18.98 -18.18 1.12
N GLN A 99 18.53 -17.30 2.03
CA GLN A 99 19.25 -17.00 3.28
C GLN A 99 19.32 -18.19 4.25
N MET A 100 18.36 -19.11 4.20
CA MET A 100 18.24 -20.26 5.10
C MET A 100 18.69 -21.58 4.47
N ASN A 101 19.07 -21.60 3.19
CA ASN A 101 19.37 -22.81 2.45
C ASN A 101 20.41 -23.73 3.13
N VAL A 102 21.50 -23.16 3.66
CA VAL A 102 22.54 -23.93 4.37
C VAL A 102 22.00 -24.63 5.61
N ILE A 103 21.05 -24.00 6.32
CA ILE A 103 20.43 -24.58 7.52
C ILE A 103 19.44 -25.67 7.10
N VAL A 104 18.57 -25.38 6.13
CA VAL A 104 17.57 -26.33 5.63
C VAL A 104 18.21 -27.59 5.05
N THR A 105 19.30 -27.46 4.29
CA THR A 105 20.02 -28.60 3.69
C THR A 105 20.72 -29.48 4.71
N SER A 106 21.15 -28.91 5.85
CA SER A 106 21.80 -29.65 6.94
C SER A 106 20.84 -30.48 7.81
N LEU A 107 19.53 -30.24 7.72
CA LEU A 107 18.53 -30.90 8.55
C LEU A 107 18.09 -32.23 7.94
N GLN A 108 18.10 -33.28 8.77
CA GLN A 108 17.74 -34.65 8.36
C GLN A 108 16.24 -34.80 8.03
N ASN A 109 15.36 -34.15 8.80
CA ASN A 109 13.92 -34.21 8.60
C ASN A 109 13.39 -32.90 8.00
N LYS A 110 13.40 -32.83 6.67
CA LYS A 110 12.95 -31.65 5.91
C LYS A 110 11.44 -31.47 5.92
N THR A 111 10.68 -32.56 6.08
CA THR A 111 9.21 -32.54 6.06
C THR A 111 8.65 -31.72 7.21
N MET A 112 9.32 -31.71 8.37
CA MET A 112 8.92 -30.86 9.52
C MET A 112 9.16 -29.37 9.29
N LEU A 113 9.85 -28.99 8.20
CA LEU A 113 10.12 -27.59 7.86
C LEU A 113 9.08 -27.01 6.91
N GLU A 114 8.30 -27.83 6.21
CA GLU A 114 7.34 -27.40 5.17
C GLU A 114 6.46 -26.21 5.58
N PRO A 115 5.90 -26.14 6.82
CA PRO A 115 5.08 -25.01 7.24
C PRO A 115 5.85 -23.68 7.30
N TYR A 116 7.17 -23.73 7.47
CA TYR A 116 8.02 -22.54 7.64
C TYR A 116 8.65 -22.05 6.33
N MET A 117 8.36 -22.72 5.20
CA MET A 117 9.00 -22.43 3.91
C MET A 117 8.18 -21.47 3.03
N ASN A 118 6.93 -21.20 3.39
CA ASN A 118 6.03 -20.34 2.63
C ASN A 118 5.09 -19.55 3.56
N LEU A 119 4.48 -18.49 3.03
CA LEU A 119 3.57 -17.57 3.69
C LEU A 119 2.14 -17.71 3.16
N SER A 120 1.73 -18.93 2.77
CA SER A 120 0.45 -19.12 2.08
C SER A 120 -0.77 -18.86 2.97
N ALA A 121 -0.68 -19.17 4.27
CA ALA A 121 -1.75 -18.87 5.22
C ALA A 121 -1.77 -17.37 5.57
N GLU A 122 -0.59 -16.77 5.67
CA GLU A 122 -0.41 -15.39 6.10
C GLU A 122 -0.80 -14.39 5.02
N ILE A 123 -0.57 -14.72 3.75
CA ILE A 123 -0.91 -13.82 2.64
C ILE A 123 -2.43 -13.60 2.56
N GLU A 124 -3.25 -14.63 2.74
CA GLU A 124 -4.71 -14.51 2.67
C GLU A 124 -5.25 -13.53 3.73
N LEU A 125 -4.78 -13.68 4.98
CA LEU A 125 -5.13 -12.74 6.05
C LEU A 125 -4.66 -11.32 5.73
N ASN A 126 -3.42 -11.15 5.27
CA ASN A 126 -2.87 -9.84 4.96
C ASN A 126 -3.56 -9.17 3.76
N GLU A 127 -4.03 -9.93 2.77
CA GLU A 127 -4.83 -9.42 1.66
C GLU A 127 -6.18 -8.87 2.15
N HIS A 128 -6.87 -9.64 3.00
CA HIS A 128 -8.14 -9.21 3.58
C HIS A 128 -7.97 -7.96 4.45
N GLU A 129 -6.94 -7.91 5.30
CA GLU A 129 -6.65 -6.75 6.12
C GLU A 129 -6.30 -5.52 5.27
N LEU A 130 -5.47 -5.69 4.22
CA LEU A 130 -5.11 -4.58 3.32
C LEU A 130 -6.33 -3.99 2.64
N ARG A 131 -7.19 -4.84 2.08
CA ARG A 131 -8.42 -4.40 1.40
C ARG A 131 -9.34 -3.64 2.35
N ARG A 132 -9.52 -4.16 3.57
CA ARG A 132 -10.34 -3.53 4.60
C ARG A 132 -9.78 -2.18 5.03
N GLU A 133 -8.50 -2.13 5.39
CA GLU A 133 -7.82 -0.91 5.84
C GLU A 133 -7.85 0.17 4.76
N LEU A 134 -7.57 -0.20 3.50
CA LEU A 134 -7.61 0.72 2.38
C LEU A 134 -9.03 1.22 2.09
N SER A 135 -10.03 0.35 2.16
CA SER A 135 -11.43 0.76 1.99
C SER A 135 -11.85 1.78 3.04
N LEU A 136 -11.47 1.57 4.31
CA LEU A 136 -11.71 2.53 5.39
C LEU A 136 -11.01 3.86 5.12
N GLU A 137 -9.77 3.83 4.65
CA GLU A 137 -8.99 5.04 4.38
C GLU A 137 -9.57 5.84 3.20
N ILE A 138 -9.95 5.17 2.12
CA ILE A 138 -10.65 5.80 0.98
C ILE A 138 -11.98 6.40 1.44
N GLN A 139 -12.75 5.69 2.27
CA GLN A 139 -14.01 6.21 2.79
C GLN A 139 -13.80 7.44 3.67
N ARG A 140 -12.78 7.44 4.54
CA ARG A 140 -12.41 8.62 5.35
C ARG A 140 -12.04 9.79 4.46
N TYR A 141 -11.25 9.56 3.41
CA TYR A 141 -10.88 10.58 2.44
C TYR A 141 -12.09 11.15 1.68
N ILE A 142 -13.04 10.30 1.27
CA ILE A 142 -14.28 10.75 0.62
C ILE A 142 -15.13 11.57 1.60
N ASN A 143 -15.25 11.12 2.85
CA ASN A 143 -16.05 11.78 3.88
C ASN A 143 -15.45 13.13 4.28
N SER A 144 -14.11 13.27 4.31
CA SER A 144 -13.45 14.54 4.63
C SER A 144 -13.71 15.63 3.60
N ARG A 145 -14.12 15.26 2.38
CA ARG A 145 -14.57 16.20 1.33
C ARG A 145 -16.02 16.62 1.43
N GLY A 146 -16.77 16.09 2.39
CA GLY A 146 -18.18 16.42 2.59
C GLY A 146 -19.13 15.29 2.17
N THR A 147 -20.15 15.08 2.99
CA THR A 147 -21.16 14.03 2.80
C THR A 147 -22.24 14.45 1.80
N THR A 148 -22.52 15.75 1.67
CA THR A 148 -23.52 16.31 0.75
C THR A 148 -22.91 16.80 -0.57
N LEU A 149 -23.73 16.87 -1.62
CA LEU A 149 -23.32 17.42 -2.92
C LEU A 149 -22.85 18.88 -2.77
N TYR A 150 -23.52 19.67 -1.93
CA TYR A 150 -23.17 21.05 -1.63
C TYR A 150 -21.80 21.16 -0.96
N ASP A 151 -21.52 20.34 0.05
CA ASP A 151 -20.22 20.36 0.74
C ASP A 151 -19.08 19.92 -0.19
N ARG A 152 -19.33 18.92 -1.03
CA ARG A 152 -18.33 18.47 -2.02
C ARG A 152 -18.03 19.56 -3.04
N ILE A 153 -19.06 20.26 -3.51
CA ILE A 153 -18.93 21.37 -4.45
C ILE A 153 -18.20 22.54 -3.77
N LYS A 154 -18.60 22.94 -2.56
CA LYS A 154 -17.92 23.98 -1.76
C LYS A 154 -16.47 23.66 -1.45
N ASN A 155 -16.16 22.41 -1.09
CA ASN A 155 -14.79 21.99 -0.77
C ASN A 155 -13.94 21.85 -2.05
N GLN A 156 -14.51 21.38 -3.16
CA GLN A 156 -13.85 21.46 -4.47
C GLN A 156 -13.61 22.92 -4.89
N PHE A 157 -14.53 23.82 -4.57
CA PHE A 157 -14.39 25.25 -4.83
C PHE A 157 -13.19 25.85 -4.09
N LEU A 158 -13.00 25.47 -2.82
CA LEU A 158 -11.91 25.94 -1.96
C LEU A 158 -10.55 25.30 -2.31
N ASP A 159 -10.53 24.03 -2.72
CA ASP A 159 -9.30 23.31 -3.08
C ASP A 159 -8.71 23.70 -4.45
N ARG A 160 -9.52 24.28 -5.38
CA ARG A 160 -9.07 24.67 -6.73
C ARG A 160 -9.64 26.01 -7.21
N PRO A 161 -9.30 27.14 -6.56
CA PRO A 161 -9.91 28.44 -6.85
C PRO A 161 -9.75 28.90 -8.31
N LEU A 162 -8.66 28.52 -9.00
CA LEU A 162 -8.41 28.95 -10.39
C LEU A 162 -9.33 28.28 -11.43
N VAL A 163 -9.65 26.99 -11.26
CA VAL A 163 -10.57 26.27 -12.17
C VAL A 163 -12.00 26.80 -12.01
N VAL A 164 -12.31 27.24 -10.81
CA VAL A 164 -13.60 27.77 -10.41
C VAL A 164 -13.82 29.15 -10.99
N ILE A 165 -12.83 30.03 -10.84
CA ILE A 165 -12.85 31.37 -11.41
C ILE A 165 -13.07 31.27 -12.93
N SER A 166 -12.36 30.37 -13.61
CA SER A 166 -12.54 30.20 -15.05
C SER A 166 -13.94 29.70 -15.43
N VAL A 167 -14.52 28.72 -14.72
CA VAL A 167 -15.90 28.27 -14.96
C VAL A 167 -16.93 29.37 -14.71
N ILE A 168 -16.81 30.12 -13.61
CA ILE A 168 -17.73 31.23 -13.29
C ILE A 168 -17.62 32.33 -14.34
N THR A 169 -16.41 32.68 -14.76
CA THR A 169 -16.18 33.73 -15.76
C THR A 169 -16.82 33.34 -17.09
N ILE A 170 -16.63 32.10 -17.54
CA ILE A 170 -17.25 31.57 -18.77
C ILE A 170 -18.77 31.64 -18.66
N ALA A 171 -19.35 31.11 -17.58
CA ALA A 171 -20.80 31.10 -17.38
C ALA A 171 -21.40 32.52 -17.38
N THR A 172 -20.72 33.48 -16.74
CA THR A 172 -21.17 34.87 -16.67
C THR A 172 -21.13 35.54 -18.05
N VAL A 173 -20.05 35.32 -18.81
CA VAL A 173 -19.93 35.84 -20.18
C VAL A 173 -21.01 35.25 -21.09
N THR A 174 -21.27 33.94 -20.99
CA THR A 174 -22.33 33.29 -21.77
C THR A 174 -23.70 33.86 -21.43
N ALA A 175 -24.00 34.05 -20.14
CA ALA A 175 -25.29 34.62 -19.70
C ALA A 175 -25.49 36.06 -20.20
N ILE A 176 -24.45 36.90 -20.15
CA ILE A 176 -24.50 38.27 -20.67
C ILE A 176 -24.74 38.27 -22.19
N LEU A 177 -24.05 37.41 -22.94
CA LEU A 177 -24.22 37.29 -24.39
C LEU A 177 -25.63 36.81 -24.75
N SER A 178 -26.17 35.83 -24.02
CA SER A 178 -27.55 35.35 -24.21
C SER A 178 -28.57 36.44 -23.90
N PHE A 179 -28.36 37.22 -22.84
CA PHE A 179 -29.23 38.34 -22.49
C PHE A 179 -29.21 39.44 -23.57
N LEU A 180 -28.03 39.83 -24.05
CA LEU A 180 -27.87 40.80 -25.13
C LEU A 180 -28.53 40.32 -26.43
N ALA A 181 -28.41 39.03 -26.76
CA ALA A 181 -29.08 38.44 -27.92
C ALA A 181 -30.61 38.49 -27.77
N LEU A 182 -31.14 38.24 -26.57
CA LEU A 182 -32.57 38.29 -26.29
C LEU A 182 -33.13 39.72 -26.40
N VAL A 183 -32.42 40.71 -25.86
CA VAL A 183 -32.78 42.14 -25.97
C VAL A 183 -32.78 42.58 -27.44
N ARG A 184 -31.80 42.14 -28.22
CA ARG A 184 -31.68 42.48 -29.66
C ARG A 184 -32.71 41.76 -30.54
N ALA A 185 -33.21 40.61 -30.12
CA ALA A 185 -34.28 39.89 -30.81
C ALA A 185 -35.69 40.42 -30.45
N GLY A 186 -35.82 41.13 -29.34
CA GLY A 186 -37.06 41.78 -28.88
C GLY A 186 -37.21 43.25 -29.26
N SER A 187 -36.21 43.85 -29.92
CA SER A 187 -36.21 45.21 -30.49
C SER A 187 -36.37 45.18 -32.00
#